data_AF-A0AAW9CQL7-F1
#
_entry.id   AF-A0AAW9CQL7-F1
#
_cell.length_a   1.000
_cell.length_b   1.000
_cell.length_c   1.000
_cell.angle_alpha   90.00
_cell.angle_beta   90.00
_cell.angle_gamma   90.00
#
_symmetry.space_group_name_H-M   'P 1'
#
loop_
_entity.id
_entity.type
_entity.pdbx_description
1 polymer ?
#
loop_
_entity_poly.entity_id
_entity_poly.type
_entity_poly.pdbx_seq_one_letter_code
_entity_poly.pdbx_strand_id
1 'polypeptide(L)'
;MEISMRDLLTVLHGMGFGALFMLAFSGAIAEFYRMSAPGAPTVPTPREHRLLMIYLSAMVVLAWATVFSGAYVIYPWYRAVPPAGLTDLANYPQRLLMSSRNTSGWHSLGMEWKEHVAWLAPIAMTMVAYVFAKYGPALSRQRQIRNAVLAFTVVAFVATGIAGAFGAFLNKYAPVRGGTAIHLMTGE
;
A
#
# COMPACT_ATOMS: atom_id res chain seq x y z
N MET A 1 7.50 2.28 28.07
CA MET A 1 7.38 2.47 26.61
C MET A 1 5.91 2.66 26.26
N GLU A 2 5.59 3.72 25.51
CA GLU A 2 4.22 4.12 25.18
C GLU A 2 4.07 4.44 23.70
N ILE A 3 2.88 4.20 23.16
CA ILE A 3 2.48 4.58 21.80
C ILE A 3 1.07 5.17 21.84
N SER A 4 0.80 6.20 21.04
CA SER A 4 -0.58 6.71 20.91
C SER A 4 -1.41 5.80 19.99
N MET A 5 -2.73 5.76 20.18
CA MET A 5 -3.62 4.99 19.31
C MET A 5 -3.46 5.37 17.83
N ARG A 6 -3.29 6.66 17.52
CA ARG A 6 -3.10 7.12 16.13
C ARG A 6 -1.76 6.68 15.56
N ASP A 7 -0.71 6.69 16.38
CA ASP A 7 0.60 6.17 15.97
C ASP A 7 0.52 4.67 15.67
N LEU A 8 -0.12 3.89 16.56
CA LEU A 8 -0.31 2.45 16.37
C LEU A 8 -1.06 2.14 15.06
N LEU A 9 -2.14 2.87 14.78
CA LEU A 9 -2.92 2.68 13.56
C LEU A 9 -2.16 3.14 12.31
N THR A 10 -1.33 4.18 12.42
CA THR A 10 -0.44 4.63 11.33
C THR A 10 0.63 3.57 11.03
N VAL A 11 1.19 2.95 12.07
CA VAL A 11 2.13 1.82 11.96
C VAL A 11 1.45 0.60 11.33
N LEU A 12 0.25 0.23 11.79
CA LEU A 12 -0.50 -0.90 11.24
C LEU A 12 -0.86 -0.68 9.76
N HIS A 13 -1.27 0.54 9.40
CA HIS A 13 -1.53 0.92 8.01
C HIS A 13 -0.26 0.80 7.14
N GLY A 14 0.82 1.47 7.54
CA GLY A 14 2.02 1.60 6.71
C GLY A 14 2.91 0.36 6.72
N MET A 15 3.32 -0.11 7.90
CA MET A 15 4.23 -1.24 8.08
C MET A 15 3.50 -2.59 8.18
N GLY A 16 2.27 -2.60 8.69
CA GLY A 16 1.44 -3.80 8.69
C GLY A 16 0.95 -4.10 7.27
N PHE A 17 -0.10 -3.42 6.82
CA PHE A 17 -0.74 -3.71 5.54
C PHE A 17 0.14 -3.34 4.35
N GLY A 18 0.66 -2.11 4.32
CA GLY A 18 1.41 -1.57 3.18
C GLY A 18 2.73 -2.30 2.90
N ALA A 19 3.56 -2.50 3.93
CA ALA A 19 4.86 -3.16 3.74
C ALA A 19 4.73 -4.67 3.46
N LEU A 20 3.78 -5.37 4.10
CA LEU A 20 3.50 -6.77 3.77
C LEU A 20 2.99 -6.91 2.32
N PHE A 21 2.13 -6.01 1.88
CA PHE A 21 1.69 -5.96 0.48
C PHE A 21 2.86 -5.70 -0.48
N MET A 22 3.73 -4.74 -0.17
CA MET A 22 4.94 -4.45 -0.94
C MET A 22 5.88 -5.66 -1.04
N LEU A 23 6.11 -6.35 0.08
CA LEU A 23 6.91 -7.57 0.11
C LEU A 23 6.31 -8.65 -0.80
N ALA A 24 4.98 -8.78 -0.79
CA ALA A 24 4.28 -9.80 -1.58
C ALA A 24 4.38 -9.56 -3.11
N PHE A 25 4.69 -8.35 -3.58
CA PHE A 25 4.95 -8.14 -5.00
C PHE A 25 6.16 -8.93 -5.51
N SER A 26 7.18 -9.16 -4.67
CA SER A 26 8.37 -9.91 -5.08
C SER A 26 8.02 -11.32 -5.55
N GLY A 27 7.19 -12.04 -4.78
CA GLY A 27 6.73 -13.38 -5.13
C GLY A 27 5.81 -13.39 -6.35
N ALA A 28 4.85 -12.46 -6.42
CA ALA A 28 3.94 -12.37 -7.56
C ALA A 28 4.68 -12.05 -8.87
N ILE A 29 5.60 -11.09 -8.87
CA ILE A 29 6.38 -10.70 -10.05
C ILE A 29 7.27 -11.87 -10.48
N ALA A 30 7.99 -12.51 -9.55
CA ALA A 30 8.85 -13.65 -9.88
C ALA A 30 8.05 -14.77 -10.53
N GLU A 31 6.87 -15.08 -9.98
CA GLU A 31 6.04 -16.17 -10.46
C GLU A 31 5.39 -15.86 -11.81
N PHE A 32 4.84 -14.66 -12.01
CA PHE A 32 4.31 -14.26 -13.32
C PHE A 32 5.39 -14.07 -14.38
N TYR A 33 6.59 -13.63 -14.00
CA TYR A 33 7.74 -13.57 -14.89
C TYR A 33 8.13 -14.97 -15.34
N ARG A 34 8.23 -15.94 -14.41
CA ARG A 34 8.50 -17.35 -14.72
C ARG A 34 7.48 -17.94 -15.70
N MET A 35 6.19 -17.65 -15.51
CA MET A 35 5.13 -18.08 -16.43
C MET A 35 5.19 -17.39 -17.81
N SER A 36 5.82 -16.21 -17.90
CA SER A 36 5.88 -15.38 -19.11
C SER A 36 7.19 -15.53 -19.90
N ALA A 37 8.24 -16.06 -19.26
CA ALA A 37 9.58 -16.18 -19.83
C ALA A 37 9.62 -17.05 -21.10
N PRO A 38 10.56 -16.79 -22.04
CA PRO A 38 10.73 -17.60 -23.25
C PRO A 38 11.10 -19.06 -22.92
N GLY A 39 10.38 -20.02 -23.51
CA GLY A 39 10.49 -21.45 -23.22
C GLY A 39 9.12 -22.12 -23.15
N ALA A 40 9.02 -23.35 -22.65
CA ALA A 40 7.73 -23.96 -22.33
C ALA A 40 7.13 -23.23 -21.11
N PRO A 41 6.00 -22.51 -21.24
CA PRO A 41 5.39 -21.83 -20.10
C PRO A 41 5.07 -22.84 -19.01
N THR A 42 5.53 -22.59 -17.79
CA THR A 42 5.28 -23.49 -16.66
C THR A 42 3.79 -23.48 -16.36
N VAL A 43 3.10 -24.58 -16.69
CA VAL A 43 1.70 -24.77 -16.32
C VAL A 43 1.66 -25.10 -14.83
N PRO A 44 0.97 -24.31 -14.00
CA PRO A 44 0.87 -24.63 -12.58
C PRO A 44 0.11 -25.93 -12.38
N THR A 45 0.64 -26.81 -11.53
CA THR A 45 -0.13 -27.93 -11.00
C THR A 45 -1.34 -27.42 -10.19
N PRO A 46 -2.36 -28.25 -9.95
CA PRO A 46 -3.51 -27.82 -9.14
C PRO A 46 -3.15 -27.30 -7.74
N ARG A 47 -2.09 -27.86 -7.13
CA ARG A 47 -1.60 -27.41 -5.81
C ARG A 47 -0.94 -26.04 -5.90
N GLU A 48 -0.05 -25.84 -6.88
CA GLU A 48 0.60 -24.53 -7.12
C GLU A 48 -0.41 -23.46 -7.49
N HIS A 49 -1.39 -23.80 -8.34
CA HIS A 49 -2.48 -22.89 -8.69
C HIS A 49 -3.28 -22.45 -7.45
N ARG A 50 -3.64 -23.40 -6.57
CA ARG A 50 -4.35 -23.09 -5.32
C ARG A 50 -3.50 -22.22 -4.39
N LEU A 51 -2.21 -22.53 -4.23
CA LEU A 51 -1.30 -21.74 -3.41
C LEU A 51 -1.17 -20.31 -3.93
N LEU A 52 -0.97 -20.14 -5.24
CA LEU A 52 -0.87 -18.82 -5.85
C LEU A 52 -2.19 -18.05 -5.76
N MET A 53 -3.34 -18.73 -5.85
CA MET A 53 -4.65 -18.09 -5.60
C MET A 53 -4.80 -17.58 -4.17
N ILE A 54 -4.40 -18.37 -3.17
CA ILE A 54 -4.38 -17.92 -1.76
C ILE A 54 -3.46 -16.70 -1.62
N TYR A 55 -2.27 -16.77 -2.21
CA TYR A 55 -1.30 -15.69 -2.18
C TYR A 55 -1.84 -14.39 -2.78
N LEU A 56 -2.38 -14.45 -4.01
CA LEU A 56 -2.97 -13.29 -4.68
C LEU A 56 -4.19 -12.75 -3.93
N SER A 57 -5.00 -13.63 -3.32
CA SER A 57 -6.15 -13.20 -2.51
C SER A 57 -5.69 -12.45 -1.26
N ALA A 58 -4.64 -12.93 -0.58
CA ALA A 58 -4.03 -12.24 0.55
C ALA A 58 -3.46 -10.87 0.13
N MET A 59 -2.79 -10.79 -1.04
CA MET A 59 -2.34 -9.52 -1.60
C MET A 59 -3.48 -8.54 -1.83
N VAL A 60 -4.59 -8.98 -2.40
CA VAL A 60 -5.78 -8.13 -2.64
C VAL A 60 -6.34 -7.60 -1.32
N VAL A 61 -6.47 -8.47 -0.30
CA VAL A 61 -6.93 -8.06 1.03
C VAL A 61 -6.00 -7.03 1.64
N LEU A 62 -4.68 -7.25 1.61
CA LEU A 62 -3.69 -6.31 2.13
C LEU A 62 -3.70 -4.97 1.37
N ALA A 63 -3.85 -5.00 0.05
CA ALA A 63 -3.92 -3.80 -0.78
C ALA A 63 -5.13 -2.93 -0.43
N TRP A 64 -6.32 -3.53 -0.36
CA TRP A 64 -7.54 -2.83 0.04
C TRP A 64 -7.49 -2.37 1.49
N ALA A 65 -6.99 -3.20 2.42
CA ALA A 65 -6.80 -2.80 3.81
C ALA A 65 -5.87 -1.58 3.93
N THR A 66 -4.79 -1.54 3.14
CA THR A 66 -3.89 -0.38 3.07
C THR A 66 -4.64 0.86 2.59
N VAL A 67 -5.31 0.80 1.44
CA VAL A 67 -5.99 1.99 0.88
C VAL A 67 -7.13 2.47 1.77
N PHE A 68 -7.98 1.57 2.28
CA PHE A 68 -9.10 1.97 3.14
C PHE A 68 -8.67 2.51 4.49
N SER A 69 -7.70 1.87 5.16
CA SER A 69 -7.16 2.43 6.42
C SER A 69 -6.50 3.80 6.18
N GLY A 70 -5.78 3.97 5.07
CA GLY A 70 -5.18 5.25 4.71
C GLY A 70 -6.23 6.34 4.48
N ALA A 71 -7.23 6.06 3.64
CA ALA A 71 -8.22 7.04 3.20
C ALA A 71 -9.27 7.38 4.27
N TYR A 72 -9.70 6.41 5.06
CA TYR A 72 -10.83 6.58 5.99
C TYR A 72 -10.43 6.67 7.46
N VAL A 73 -9.19 6.32 7.82
CA VAL A 73 -8.72 6.39 9.21
C VAL A 73 -7.61 7.42 9.35
N ILE A 74 -6.52 7.27 8.60
CA ILE A 74 -5.32 8.14 8.75
C ILE A 74 -5.55 9.52 8.14
N TYR A 75 -6.10 9.58 6.93
CA TYR A 75 -6.25 10.82 6.17
C TYR A 75 -7.14 11.87 6.87
N PRO A 76 -8.27 11.52 7.53
CA PRO A 76 -9.03 12.47 8.33
C PRO A 76 -8.21 13.16 9.44
N TRP A 77 -7.31 12.44 10.11
CA TRP A 77 -6.44 13.03 11.14
C TRP A 77 -5.33 13.88 10.52
N TYR A 78 -4.78 13.45 9.40
CA TYR A 78 -3.78 14.20 8.65
C TYR A 78 -4.30 15.59 8.24
N ARG A 79 -5.55 15.65 7.76
CA ARG A 79 -6.19 16.89 7.26
C ARG A 79 -6.96 17.69 8.32
N ALA A 80 -6.75 17.40 9.60
CA ALA A 80 -7.43 18.11 10.68
C ALA A 80 -7.19 19.62 10.59
N VAL A 81 -8.23 20.41 10.87
CA VAL A 81 -8.17 21.87 10.78
C VAL A 81 -7.79 22.45 12.16
N PRO A 82 -6.73 23.28 12.25
CA PRO A 82 -6.37 23.94 13.50
C PRO A 82 -7.40 25.03 13.87
N PRO A 83 -7.65 25.23 15.18
CA PRO A 83 -8.39 26.40 15.67
C PRO A 83 -7.78 27.71 15.17
N ALA A 84 -8.63 28.73 14.99
CA ALA A 84 -8.19 30.05 14.58
C ALA A 84 -7.20 30.64 15.58
N GLY A 85 -6.11 31.23 15.07
CA GLY A 85 -5.07 31.86 15.89
C GLY A 85 -4.05 30.89 16.51
N LEU A 86 -4.18 29.57 16.31
CA LEU A 86 -3.20 28.61 16.79
C LEU A 86 -1.89 28.71 15.99
N THR A 87 -0.78 28.96 16.67
CA THR A 87 0.56 29.08 16.08
C THR A 87 1.33 27.76 16.08
N ASP A 88 1.08 26.90 17.08
CA ASP A 88 1.67 25.56 17.14
C ASP A 88 0.85 24.56 16.31
N LEU A 89 1.45 24.09 15.21
CA LEU A 89 0.83 23.16 14.27
C LEU A 89 1.27 21.71 14.47
N ALA A 90 1.98 21.38 15.55
CA ALA A 90 2.53 20.03 15.78
C ALA A 90 1.48 18.91 15.68
N ASN A 91 0.23 19.19 16.04
CA ASN A 91 -0.90 18.24 16.00
C ASN A 91 -1.77 18.35 14.74
N TYR A 92 -1.34 19.14 13.74
CA TYR A 92 -2.08 19.39 12.49
C TYR A 92 -1.18 19.11 11.28
N PRO A 93 -0.95 17.82 10.95
CA PRO A 93 0.14 17.38 10.07
C PRO A 93 0.16 18.04 8.70
N GLN A 94 -1.00 18.14 8.03
CA GLN A 94 -1.10 18.81 6.73
C GLN A 94 -0.65 20.29 6.82
N ARG A 95 -1.17 21.02 7.82
CA ARG A 95 -0.84 22.43 8.00
C ARG A 95 0.61 22.65 8.39
N LEU A 96 1.17 21.75 9.21
CA LEU A 96 2.58 21.73 9.55
C LEU A 96 3.47 21.54 8.31
N LEU A 97 3.14 20.61 7.40
CA LEU A 97 3.91 20.44 6.16
C LEU A 97 3.84 21.68 5.27
N MET A 98 2.67 22.30 5.19
CA MET A 98 2.44 23.46 4.33
C MET A 98 2.98 24.77 4.90
N SER A 99 3.36 24.81 6.18
CA SER A 99 3.89 26.04 6.81
C SER A 99 5.32 26.37 6.38
N SER A 100 6.04 25.41 5.78
CA SER A 100 7.40 25.59 5.28
C SER A 100 7.53 25.17 3.82
N ARG A 101 8.23 25.99 3.02
CA ARG A 101 8.53 25.67 1.61
C ARG A 101 9.30 24.36 1.48
N ASN A 102 10.17 24.05 2.44
CA ASN A 102 11.01 22.85 2.43
C ASN A 102 10.21 21.55 2.58
N THR A 103 8.99 21.61 3.11
CA THR A 103 8.15 20.43 3.38
C THR A 103 6.83 20.42 2.60
N SER A 104 6.40 21.57 2.06
CA SER A 104 5.12 21.71 1.35
C SER A 104 4.99 20.81 0.11
N GLY A 105 6.10 20.46 -0.54
CA GLY A 105 6.15 19.53 -1.68
C GLY A 105 5.65 18.13 -1.33
N TRP A 106 5.88 17.66 -0.09
CA TRP A 106 5.41 16.35 0.37
C TRP A 106 3.89 16.27 0.40
N HIS A 107 3.22 17.37 0.75
CA HIS A 107 1.76 17.44 0.69
C HIS A 107 1.29 17.53 -0.76
N SER A 108 1.70 18.58 -1.48
CA SER A 108 1.19 18.89 -2.83
C SER A 108 1.35 17.73 -3.81
N LEU A 109 2.55 17.15 -3.93
CA LEU A 109 2.77 16.03 -4.84
C LEU A 109 2.41 14.68 -4.22
N GLY A 110 2.82 14.47 -2.96
CA GLY A 110 2.68 13.17 -2.31
C GLY A 110 1.24 12.79 -2.03
N MET A 111 0.39 13.75 -1.66
CA MET A 111 -1.04 13.47 -1.43
C MET A 111 -1.80 13.32 -2.74
N GLU A 112 -1.50 14.09 -3.79
CA GLU A 112 -2.11 13.87 -5.11
C GLU A 112 -1.87 12.42 -5.59
N TRP A 113 -0.64 11.92 -5.46
CA TRP A 113 -0.32 10.52 -5.79
C TRP A 113 -1.12 9.53 -4.94
N LYS A 114 -1.15 9.74 -3.62
CA LYS A 114 -1.80 8.82 -2.68
C LYS A 114 -3.33 8.84 -2.79
N GLU A 115 -3.92 9.96 -3.18
CA GLU A 115 -5.37 10.12 -3.34
C GLU A 115 -5.88 9.54 -4.66
N HIS A 116 -5.06 9.54 -5.72
CA HIS A 116 -5.49 9.11 -7.05
C HIS A 116 -4.79 7.82 -7.51
N VAL A 117 -3.46 7.81 -7.55
CA VAL A 117 -2.67 6.73 -8.16
C VAL A 117 -2.63 5.49 -7.27
N ALA A 118 -2.63 5.64 -5.94
CA ALA A 118 -2.57 4.50 -5.03
C ALA A 118 -3.77 3.55 -5.14
N TRP A 119 -4.94 4.04 -5.60
CA TRP A 119 -6.12 3.20 -5.83
C TRP A 119 -5.96 2.24 -7.02
N LEU A 120 -5.04 2.53 -7.94
CA LEU A 120 -4.77 1.63 -9.07
C LEU A 120 -4.18 0.30 -8.60
N ALA A 121 -3.41 0.29 -7.51
CA ALA A 121 -2.77 -0.93 -7.01
C ALA A 121 -3.77 -2.01 -6.57
N PRO A 122 -4.74 -1.77 -5.65
CA PRO A 122 -5.70 -2.79 -5.28
C PRO A 122 -6.64 -3.18 -6.44
N ILE A 123 -7.02 -2.24 -7.31
CA ILE A 123 -7.85 -2.53 -8.49
C ILE A 123 -7.11 -3.46 -9.45
N ALA A 124 -5.86 -3.14 -9.79
CA ALA A 124 -5.03 -3.95 -10.68
C ALA A 124 -4.77 -5.34 -10.08
N MET A 125 -4.47 -5.43 -8.78
CA MET A 125 -4.25 -6.72 -8.14
C MET A 125 -5.52 -7.56 -8.03
N THR A 126 -6.68 -6.92 -7.85
CA THR A 126 -7.99 -7.61 -7.91
C THR A 126 -8.22 -8.20 -9.31
N MET A 127 -7.93 -7.42 -10.35
CA MET A 127 -8.00 -7.89 -11.74
C MET A 127 -7.03 -9.05 -11.99
N VAL A 128 -5.77 -8.94 -11.55
CA VAL A 128 -4.76 -10.00 -11.67
C VAL A 128 -5.23 -11.29 -11.01
N ALA A 129 -5.73 -11.23 -9.78
CA ALA A 129 -6.26 -12.38 -9.07
C ALA A 129 -7.46 -13.01 -9.81
N TYR A 130 -8.38 -12.18 -10.31
CA TYR A 130 -9.54 -12.65 -11.07
C TYR A 130 -9.15 -13.33 -12.38
N VAL A 131 -8.25 -12.72 -13.16
CA VAL A 131 -7.77 -13.27 -14.43
C VAL A 131 -7.03 -14.59 -14.18
N PHE A 132 -6.18 -14.66 -13.16
CA PHE A 132 -5.51 -15.91 -12.81
C PHE A 132 -6.52 -16.99 -12.39
N ALA A 133 -7.54 -16.66 -11.60
CA ALA A 133 -8.60 -17.59 -11.20
C ALA A 133 -9.41 -18.11 -12.39
N LYS A 134 -9.81 -17.21 -13.30
CA LYS A 134 -10.69 -17.53 -14.44
C LYS A 134 -9.99 -18.37 -15.49
N TYR A 135 -8.75 -18.02 -15.82
CA TYR A 135 -8.03 -18.67 -16.92
C TYR A 135 -7.12 -19.81 -16.43
N GLY A 136 -6.69 -19.80 -15.17
CA GLY A 136 -5.95 -20.89 -14.53
C GLY A 136 -4.84 -21.51 -15.41
N PRO A 137 -4.82 -22.84 -15.60
CA PRO A 137 -3.85 -23.50 -16.49
C PRO A 137 -3.89 -23.01 -17.94
N ALA A 138 -5.03 -22.49 -18.42
CA ALA A 138 -5.18 -21.98 -19.79
C ALA A 138 -4.41 -20.67 -20.02
N LEU A 139 -4.02 -19.96 -18.95
CA LEU A 139 -3.17 -18.77 -19.02
C LEU A 139 -1.83 -19.08 -19.71
N SER A 140 -1.29 -20.28 -19.51
CA SER A 140 -0.07 -20.79 -20.17
C SER A 140 -0.15 -20.82 -21.70
N ARG A 141 -1.37 -20.84 -22.27
CA ARG A 141 -1.59 -20.85 -23.73
C ARG A 141 -1.78 -19.46 -24.32
N GLN A 142 -2.04 -18.44 -23.49
CA GLN A 142 -2.36 -17.09 -23.95
C GLN A 142 -1.29 -16.07 -23.56
N ARG A 143 -0.28 -15.89 -24.41
CA ARG A 143 0.87 -15.01 -24.14
C ARG A 143 0.47 -13.57 -23.83
N GLN A 144 -0.52 -13.04 -24.54
CA GLN A 144 -1.01 -11.67 -24.32
C GLN A 144 -1.57 -11.49 -22.90
N ILE A 145 -2.37 -12.45 -22.41
CA ILE A 145 -2.95 -12.38 -21.07
C ILE A 145 -1.86 -12.50 -19.99
N ARG A 146 -0.88 -13.39 -20.16
CA ARG A 146 0.26 -13.50 -19.21
C ARG A 146 1.04 -12.20 -19.10
N ASN A 147 1.39 -11.62 -20.25
CA ASN A 147 2.11 -10.36 -20.30
C ASN A 147 1.30 -9.22 -19.67
N ALA A 148 -0.02 -9.18 -19.90
CA ALA A 148 -0.89 -8.21 -19.26
C ALA A 148 -0.89 -8.38 -17.73
N VAL A 149 -1.10 -9.60 -17.22
CA VAL A 149 -1.05 -9.89 -15.78
C VAL A 149 0.27 -9.45 -15.15
N LEU A 150 1.39 -9.78 -15.78
CA LEU A 150 2.71 -9.34 -15.33
C LEU A 150 2.84 -7.82 -15.36
N ALA A 151 2.46 -7.17 -16.46
CA ALA A 151 2.55 -5.72 -16.61
C ALA A 151 1.72 -4.98 -15.56
N PHE A 152 0.47 -5.39 -15.34
CA PHE A 152 -0.39 -4.80 -14.31
C PHE A 152 0.17 -5.03 -12.90
N THR A 153 0.77 -6.19 -12.63
CA THR A 153 1.45 -6.46 -11.36
C THR A 153 2.63 -5.51 -11.15
N VAL A 154 3.46 -5.29 -12.18
CA VAL A 154 4.61 -4.38 -12.11
C VAL A 154 4.17 -2.92 -11.96
N VAL A 155 3.16 -2.48 -12.70
CA VAL A 155 2.61 -1.12 -12.58
C VAL A 155 2.04 -0.90 -11.17
N ALA A 156 1.30 -1.88 -10.63
CA ALA A 156 0.78 -1.82 -9.27
C ALA A 156 1.91 -1.77 -8.22
N PHE A 157 2.99 -2.52 -8.42
CA PHE A 157 4.17 -2.49 -7.55
C PHE A 157 4.81 -1.10 -7.52
N VAL A 158 5.07 -0.51 -8.69
CA VAL A 158 5.66 0.84 -8.80
C VAL A 158 4.74 1.89 -8.18
N ALA A 159 3.43 1.82 -8.47
CA ALA A 159 2.44 2.72 -7.89
C ALA A 159 2.42 2.67 -6.35
N THR A 160 2.45 1.45 -5.80
CA THR A 160 2.49 1.20 -4.36
C THR A 160 3.80 1.68 -3.74
N GLY A 161 4.94 1.42 -4.39
CA GLY A 161 6.25 1.84 -3.90
C GLY A 161 6.38 3.36 -3.78
N ILE A 162 5.92 4.10 -4.80
CA ILE A 162 5.90 5.57 -4.77
C ILE A 162 4.95 6.08 -3.68
N ALA A 163 3.75 5.50 -3.56
CA ALA A 163 2.80 5.86 -2.51
C ALA A 163 3.34 5.58 -1.10
N GLY A 164 4.04 4.46 -0.90
CA GLY A 164 4.70 4.08 0.33
C GLY A 164 5.84 5.02 0.71
N ALA A 165 6.68 5.40 -0.27
CA ALA A 165 7.74 6.38 -0.06
C ALA A 165 7.17 7.74 0.38
N PHE A 166 6.16 8.26 -0.32
CA PHE A 166 5.48 9.49 0.12
C PHE A 166 4.86 9.34 1.49
N GLY A 167 4.23 8.21 1.81
CA GLY A 167 3.69 7.94 3.13
C GLY A 167 4.74 7.99 4.25
N ALA A 168 5.91 7.39 4.02
CA ALA A 168 7.01 7.40 4.97
C ALA A 168 7.56 8.81 5.20
N PHE A 169 7.77 9.59 4.14
CA PHE A 169 8.27 10.97 4.27
C PHE A 169 7.23 11.90 4.90
N LEU A 170 5.95 11.80 4.53
CA LEU A 170 4.87 12.53 5.18
C LEU A 170 4.87 12.29 6.69
N ASN A 171 4.93 11.02 7.11
CA ASN A 171 4.95 10.67 8.54
C ASN A 171 6.25 11.11 9.24
N LYS A 172 7.39 11.11 8.54
CA LYS A 172 8.67 11.60 9.07
C LYS A 172 8.62 13.10 9.38
N TYR A 173 8.06 13.90 8.48
CA TYR A 173 8.05 15.36 8.63
C TYR A 173 6.84 15.88 9.43
N ALA A 174 5.72 15.17 9.39
CA ALA A 174 4.51 15.54 10.09
C ALA A 174 3.74 14.28 10.53
N PRO A 175 4.14 13.66 11.65
CA PRO A 175 3.53 12.44 12.13
C PRO A 175 2.09 12.66 12.59
N VAL A 176 1.25 11.65 12.38
CA VAL A 176 -0.13 11.67 12.87
C VAL A 176 -0.16 11.15 14.30
N ARG A 177 -0.14 12.07 15.27
CA ARG A 177 -0.13 11.75 16.70
C ARG A 177 -1.48 11.98 17.39
N GLY A 178 -1.64 11.35 18.55
CA GLY A 178 -2.74 11.60 19.50
C GLY A 178 -3.67 10.41 19.70
N GLY A 179 -4.78 10.66 20.40
CA GLY A 179 -5.65 9.59 20.91
C GLY A 179 -5.17 9.04 22.25
N THR A 180 -5.76 7.92 22.68
CA THR A 180 -5.43 7.29 23.96
C THR A 180 -3.98 6.78 23.96
N ALA A 181 -3.28 7.01 25.08
CA ALA A 181 -1.96 6.42 25.31
C ALA A 181 -2.12 4.92 25.59
N ILE A 182 -1.25 4.12 25.00
CA ILE A 182 -1.17 2.67 25.20
C ILE A 182 0.19 2.38 25.82
N HIS A 183 0.17 1.90 27.07
CA HIS A 183 1.38 1.48 27.78
C HIS A 183 1.75 0.06 27.36
N LEU A 184 2.88 -0.09 26.68
CA LEU A 184 3.37 -1.39 26.20
C LEU A 184 4.25 -2.10 27.23
N MET A 185 5.06 -1.33 27.94
CA MET A 185 5.92 -1.81 29.02
C MET A 185 6.05 -0.70 30.05
N THR A 186 5.76 -0.99 31.31
CA THR A 186 6.19 -0.17 32.44
C THR A 186 7.62 -0.57 32.79
N GLY A 187 8.54 0.40 32.86
CA GLY A 187 9.90 0.09 33.31
C GLY A 187 9.88 -0.34 34.77
N GLU A 188 10.66 -1.36 35.11
CA GLU A 188 11.15 -1.56 36.48
C GLU A 188 12.26 -0.55 36.80
#